data_AF-A0AAW2QE07-F1
#
_entry.id   AF-A0AAW2QE07-F1
#
_cell.length_a   1.000
_cell.length_b   1.000
_cell.length_c   1.000
_cell.angle_alpha   90.00
_cell.angle_beta   90.00
_cell.angle_gamma   90.00
#
_symmetry.space_group_name_H-M   'P 1'
#
loop_
_entity.id
_entity.type
_entity.pdbx_description
1 polymer ?
#
loop_
_entity_poly.entity_id
_entity_poly.type
_entity_poly.pdbx_seq_one_letter_code
_entity_poly.pdbx_strand_id
1 'polypeptide(L)'
;MGQSSSTEQQVSPELREVQSLAASTGALPSLEKAFSLLSDPQTKSIPIHSLQKCFDLAFESLESEQGPVFKEFPLLFSHLGSTIVDLFFVADKDGVNWIEFLRGYTKCCARTVASALFNNLFRVFSVTCPKAGLPVYVKFELHDDDCKISGSFSPRDILMLLWVCWIFSWDSRISRSNTLKKKGECRLPDVSHLVLSAIESSAEDGHELDYWDSVVTELDFQLPAAKIHLWALKTVPHLADCFQQFVHARLCCLTTHEDKSEPPCSSSHESSSSAISETTLLTRGTAWAISLTLRGPIYEEISKACFASEVDEINENLLYRSSVHGKGLNRFWSNIEGYNGPLLLLIAACEEENKRRRWIIGALTHQGFENKESFYGTSGNLYALSPVFHALLSSGREKNFVYSHLHPTGRVYEAHPKPVGVAFGGSTGNERIFMDEDFGRVTIRHHAVDKTYQHGALFPNQGFLPVEASVLEVETWGLGGRTAREIQSSYKKREELFTEQRRKVDLKTFANWEDSPEKMMMDMMSNPNTVRREDR
;
A
#
# COMPACT_ATOMS: atom_id res chain seq x y z
N MET A 1 -19.99 -42.52 -48.49
CA MET A 1 -19.97 -41.14 -47.96
C MET A 1 -19.76 -41.26 -46.46
N GLY A 2 -18.54 -40.98 -46.01
CA GLY A 2 -18.08 -41.31 -44.65
C GLY A 2 -18.69 -40.39 -43.59
N GLN A 3 -19.19 -40.98 -42.52
CA GLN A 3 -19.37 -40.30 -41.24
C GLN A 3 -18.05 -40.39 -40.49
N SER A 4 -17.36 -39.26 -40.34
CA SER A 4 -16.26 -39.15 -39.38
C SER A 4 -16.85 -39.08 -37.98
N SER A 5 -16.70 -40.17 -37.22
CA SER A 5 -16.90 -40.14 -35.77
C SER A 5 -15.72 -39.42 -35.13
N SER A 6 -15.85 -38.12 -34.90
CA SER A 6 -14.99 -37.40 -33.97
C SER A 6 -15.27 -37.96 -32.57
N THR A 7 -14.34 -38.78 -32.08
CA THR A 7 -14.29 -39.21 -30.69
C THR A 7 -13.97 -37.97 -29.86
N GLU A 8 -14.99 -37.26 -29.39
CA GLU A 8 -14.82 -36.34 -28.25
C GLU A 8 -14.34 -37.20 -27.08
N GLN A 9 -13.06 -37.07 -26.72
CA GLN A 9 -12.52 -37.66 -25.51
C GLN A 9 -13.35 -37.14 -24.34
N GLN A 10 -14.15 -38.02 -23.72
CA GLN A 10 -14.85 -37.73 -22.47
C GLN A 10 -13.81 -37.43 -21.38
N VAL A 11 -13.49 -36.14 -21.22
CA VAL A 11 -12.71 -35.62 -20.09
C VAL A 11 -13.45 -36.01 -18.81
N SER A 12 -12.74 -36.60 -17.84
CA SER A 12 -13.35 -37.03 -16.57
C SER A 12 -14.04 -35.84 -15.87
N PRO A 13 -15.18 -36.07 -15.17
CA PRO A 13 -15.91 -34.98 -14.52
C PRO A 13 -15.05 -34.24 -13.49
N GLU A 14 -14.17 -34.96 -12.79
CA GLU A 14 -13.22 -34.40 -11.83
C GLU A 14 -12.20 -33.46 -12.49
N LEU A 15 -11.62 -33.85 -13.63
CA LEU A 15 -10.68 -33.00 -14.37
C LEU A 15 -11.37 -31.73 -14.87
N ARG A 16 -12.62 -31.83 -15.33
CA ARG A 16 -13.42 -30.67 -15.78
C ARG A 16 -13.67 -29.67 -14.65
N GLU A 17 -14.00 -30.17 -13.45
CA GLU A 17 -14.22 -29.32 -12.27
C GLU A 17 -12.95 -28.58 -11.85
N VAL A 18 -11.83 -29.31 -11.70
CA VAL A 18 -10.56 -28.72 -11.28
C VAL A 18 -10.03 -27.73 -12.32
N GLN A 19 -10.18 -28.02 -13.63
CA GLN A 19 -9.85 -27.06 -14.69
C GLN A 19 -10.74 -25.82 -14.66
N SER A 20 -12.04 -25.97 -14.39
CA SER A 20 -12.96 -24.83 -14.28
C SER A 20 -12.56 -23.90 -13.11
N LEU A 21 -12.20 -24.48 -11.96
CA LEU A 21 -11.70 -23.72 -10.81
C LEU A 21 -10.40 -23.00 -11.13
N ALA A 22 -9.42 -23.67 -11.73
CA ALA A 22 -8.17 -23.04 -12.15
C ALA A 22 -8.40 -21.95 -13.21
N ALA A 23 -9.29 -22.19 -14.18
CA ALA A 23 -9.65 -21.20 -15.21
C ALA A 23 -10.28 -19.93 -14.61
N SER A 24 -11.01 -20.03 -13.50
CA SER A 24 -11.57 -18.86 -12.80
C SER A 24 -10.50 -17.87 -12.30
N THR A 25 -9.26 -18.32 -12.15
CA THR A 25 -8.10 -17.48 -11.79
C THR A 25 -7.47 -16.78 -13.01
N GLY A 26 -7.85 -17.16 -14.23
CA GLY A 26 -7.24 -16.68 -15.47
C GLY A 26 -5.87 -17.28 -15.79
N ALA A 27 -5.36 -18.19 -14.97
CA ALA A 27 -3.99 -18.72 -15.07
C ALA A 27 -3.86 -20.01 -15.90
N LEU A 28 -4.98 -20.62 -16.34
CA LEU A 28 -4.97 -21.96 -16.94
C LEU A 28 -3.95 -22.13 -18.09
N PRO A 29 -3.84 -21.21 -19.08
CA PRO A 29 -2.85 -21.36 -20.14
C PRO A 29 -1.40 -21.32 -19.63
N SER A 30 -1.12 -20.47 -18.65
CA SER A 30 0.21 -20.39 -18.02
C SER A 30 0.53 -21.64 -17.22
N LEU A 31 -0.47 -22.25 -16.56
CA LEU A 31 -0.33 -23.49 -15.81
C LEU A 31 -0.09 -24.69 -16.72
N GLU A 32 -0.75 -24.78 -17.87
CA GLU A 32 -0.49 -25.81 -18.88
C GLU A 32 0.94 -25.72 -19.40
N LYS A 33 1.43 -24.50 -19.65
CA LYS A 33 2.82 -24.24 -20.05
C LYS A 33 3.81 -24.60 -18.94
N ALA A 34 3.52 -24.22 -17.69
CA ALA A 34 4.37 -24.55 -16.55
C ALA A 34 4.44 -26.07 -16.32
N PHE A 35 3.30 -26.76 -16.40
CA PHE A 35 3.24 -28.20 -16.24
C PHE A 35 4.02 -28.92 -17.33
N SER A 36 3.89 -28.51 -18.60
CA SER A 36 4.64 -29.15 -19.69
C SER A 36 6.16 -28.97 -19.56
N LEU A 37 6.61 -27.82 -19.07
CA LEU A 37 8.04 -27.55 -18.81
C LEU A 37 8.60 -28.34 -17.62
N LEU A 38 7.80 -28.54 -16.57
CA LEU A 38 8.23 -29.20 -15.34
C LEU A 38 8.03 -30.72 -15.36
N SER A 39 7.16 -31.22 -16.25
CA SER A 39 6.83 -32.64 -16.34
C SER A 39 7.95 -33.46 -16.97
N ASP A 40 8.16 -34.66 -16.44
CA ASP A 40 9.01 -35.65 -17.10
C ASP A 40 8.28 -36.24 -18.32
N PRO A 41 8.89 -36.24 -19.52
CA PRO A 41 8.26 -36.76 -20.74
C PRO A 41 7.86 -38.24 -20.67
N GLN A 42 8.52 -39.05 -19.83
CA GLN A 42 8.26 -40.47 -19.68
C GLN A 42 7.10 -40.75 -18.71
N THR A 43 7.06 -40.06 -17.57
CA THR A 43 6.04 -40.29 -16.53
C THR A 43 4.81 -39.38 -16.69
N LYS A 44 4.91 -38.32 -17.50
CA LYS A 44 3.87 -37.27 -17.66
C LYS A 44 3.43 -36.65 -16.32
N SER A 45 4.34 -36.62 -15.36
CA SER A 45 4.13 -36.04 -14.03
C SER A 45 5.33 -35.17 -13.65
N ILE A 46 5.11 -34.22 -12.76
CA ILE A 46 6.17 -33.33 -12.27
C ILE A 46 6.92 -34.05 -11.15
N PRO A 47 8.24 -34.25 -11.26
CA PRO A 47 9.03 -34.76 -10.15
C PRO A 47 8.97 -33.81 -8.95
N ILE A 48 8.78 -34.35 -7.74
CA ILE A 48 8.63 -33.55 -6.50
C ILE A 48 9.75 -32.52 -6.35
N HIS A 49 10.99 -32.93 -6.55
CA HIS A 49 12.15 -32.04 -6.42
C HIS A 49 12.15 -30.88 -7.45
N SER A 50 11.60 -31.09 -8.65
CA SER A 50 11.47 -30.05 -9.66
C SER A 50 10.46 -28.99 -9.22
N LEU A 51 9.33 -29.42 -8.64
CA LEU A 51 8.30 -28.53 -8.12
C LEU A 51 8.78 -27.77 -6.88
N GLN A 52 9.53 -28.42 -5.98
CA GLN A 52 10.11 -27.78 -4.79
C GLN A 52 11.03 -26.63 -5.19
N LYS A 53 11.91 -26.86 -6.18
CA LYS A 53 12.83 -25.84 -6.71
C LYS A 53 12.13 -24.58 -7.24
N CYS A 54 10.90 -24.68 -7.74
CA CYS A 54 10.14 -23.50 -8.18
C CYS A 54 9.91 -22.50 -7.04
N PHE A 55 9.76 -23.00 -5.82
CA PHE A 55 9.44 -22.23 -4.62
C PHE A 55 10.64 -21.94 -3.73
N ASP A 56 11.83 -22.43 -4.08
CA ASP A 56 13.04 -22.15 -3.33
C ASP A 56 13.45 -20.69 -3.47
N LEU A 57 13.82 -20.09 -2.34
CA LEU A 57 14.31 -18.72 -2.22
C LEU A 57 15.73 -18.76 -1.66
N ALA A 58 16.65 -18.08 -2.34
CA ALA A 58 18.04 -17.95 -1.92
C ALA A 58 18.45 -16.48 -1.97
N PHE A 59 19.00 -16.00 -0.87
CA PHE A 59 19.45 -14.62 -0.71
C PHE A 59 20.97 -14.59 -0.56
N GLU A 60 21.64 -13.68 -1.27
CA GLU A 60 23.08 -13.45 -1.12
C GLU A 60 23.38 -12.60 0.13
N SER A 61 22.52 -11.61 0.40
CA SER A 61 22.51 -10.80 1.62
C SER A 61 21.07 -10.45 2.00
N LEU A 62 20.83 -10.38 3.31
CA LEU A 62 19.54 -10.00 3.89
C LEU A 62 19.81 -8.96 4.98
N GLU A 63 19.43 -7.73 4.71
CA GLU A 63 19.62 -6.60 5.63
C GLU A 63 18.27 -6.20 6.21
N SER A 64 18.22 -5.71 7.46
CA SER A 64 17.01 -5.15 8.05
C SER A 64 17.22 -3.70 8.47
N GLU A 65 16.18 -2.89 8.32
CA GLU A 65 16.16 -1.48 8.75
C GLU A 65 16.28 -1.30 10.26
N GLN A 66 15.91 -2.31 11.08
CA GLN A 66 15.92 -2.23 12.54
C GLN A 66 17.12 -2.88 13.23
N GLY A 67 18.02 -3.53 12.49
CA GLY A 67 19.20 -4.19 13.07
C GLY A 67 19.52 -5.55 12.44
N PRO A 68 20.28 -6.42 13.13
CA PRO A 68 20.68 -7.71 12.58
C PRO A 68 19.48 -8.65 12.46
N VAL A 69 19.37 -9.32 11.31
CA VAL A 69 18.38 -10.36 11.08
C VAL A 69 18.69 -11.57 11.95
N PHE A 70 17.66 -12.26 12.45
CA PHE A 70 17.82 -13.51 13.18
C PHE A 70 18.59 -14.53 12.34
N LYS A 71 19.58 -15.20 12.93
CA LYS A 71 20.45 -16.15 12.22
C LYS A 71 19.68 -17.31 11.61
N GLU A 72 18.57 -17.69 12.24
CA GLU A 72 17.72 -18.80 11.81
C GLU A 72 16.74 -18.40 10.69
N PHE A 73 16.49 -17.11 10.49
CA PHE A 73 15.48 -16.64 9.55
C PHE A 73 15.78 -17.03 8.08
N PRO A 74 17.02 -16.88 7.57
CA PRO A 74 17.36 -17.36 6.22
C PRO A 74 17.13 -18.86 6.01
N LEU A 75 17.23 -19.69 7.05
CA LEU A 75 17.03 -21.14 6.99
C LEU A 75 15.56 -21.52 6.72
N LEU A 76 14.61 -20.63 6.99
CA LEU A 76 13.21 -20.86 6.63
C LEU A 76 13.06 -21.08 5.12
N PHE A 77 13.81 -20.32 4.32
CA PHE A 77 13.69 -20.32 2.87
C PHE A 77 14.27 -21.57 2.19
N SER A 78 15.20 -22.28 2.84
CA SER A 78 15.67 -23.59 2.35
C SER A 78 14.65 -24.72 2.57
N HIS A 79 13.67 -24.52 3.46
CA HIS A 79 12.63 -25.51 3.73
C HIS A 79 11.26 -25.12 3.17
N LEU A 80 11.11 -23.88 2.73
CA LEU A 80 9.86 -23.33 2.23
C LEU A 80 9.33 -24.12 1.03
N GLY A 81 10.17 -24.36 0.02
CA GLY A 81 9.74 -25.06 -1.19
C GLY A 81 9.24 -26.47 -0.92
N SER A 82 9.97 -27.23 -0.09
CA SER A 82 9.52 -28.55 0.39
C SER A 82 8.17 -28.48 1.10
N THR A 83 7.98 -27.49 1.97
CA THR A 83 6.77 -27.36 2.79
C THR A 83 5.54 -26.98 1.97
N ILE A 84 5.67 -26.09 0.98
CA ILE A 84 4.58 -25.74 0.08
C ILE A 84 4.14 -26.97 -0.72
N VAL A 85 5.10 -27.74 -1.25
CA VAL A 85 4.80 -28.96 -2.01
C VAL A 85 4.13 -30.00 -1.12
N ASP A 86 4.68 -30.28 0.06
CA ASP A 86 4.13 -31.26 1.02
C ASP A 86 2.69 -30.92 1.45
N LEU A 87 2.37 -29.63 1.62
CA LEU A 87 1.07 -29.19 2.12
C LEU A 87 -0.02 -29.16 1.05
N PHE A 88 0.31 -28.81 -0.19
CA PHE A 88 -0.70 -28.49 -1.20
C PHE A 88 -0.69 -29.42 -2.41
N PHE A 89 0.44 -30.05 -2.75
CA PHE A 89 0.60 -30.83 -3.96
C PHE A 89 0.79 -32.31 -3.63
N VAL A 90 -0.29 -33.08 -3.71
CA VAL A 90 -0.26 -34.51 -3.43
C VAL A 90 0.46 -35.22 -4.58
N ALA A 91 1.51 -35.97 -4.24
CA ALA A 91 2.29 -36.73 -5.21
C ALA A 91 1.87 -38.21 -5.20
N ASP A 92 1.80 -38.80 -6.39
CA ASP A 92 1.71 -40.24 -6.60
C ASP A 92 3.13 -40.85 -6.66
N LYS A 93 3.22 -42.15 -6.97
CA LYS A 93 4.51 -42.88 -7.08
C LYS A 93 5.49 -42.24 -8.06
N ASP A 94 4.97 -41.64 -9.12
CA ASP A 94 5.77 -41.10 -10.22
C ASP A 94 5.97 -39.57 -10.15
N GLY A 95 5.27 -38.89 -9.23
CA GLY A 95 5.31 -37.43 -9.07
C GLY A 95 3.90 -36.81 -8.98
N VAL A 96 3.82 -35.50 -9.24
CA VAL A 96 2.55 -34.75 -9.22
C VAL A 96 1.93 -34.77 -10.62
N ASN A 97 0.78 -35.43 -10.76
CA ASN A 97 0.03 -35.47 -12.02
C ASN A 97 -0.71 -34.13 -12.30
N TRP A 98 -1.29 -33.96 -13.48
CA TRP A 98 -1.96 -32.70 -13.87
C TRP A 98 -3.14 -32.32 -12.96
N ILE A 99 -3.94 -33.29 -12.53
CA ILE A 99 -5.11 -33.06 -11.67
C ILE A 99 -4.63 -32.56 -10.29
N GLU A 100 -3.67 -33.24 -9.69
CA GLU A 100 -3.12 -32.87 -8.38
C GLU A 100 -2.32 -31.57 -8.43
N PHE A 101 -1.65 -31.28 -9.56
CA PHE A 101 -1.01 -29.98 -9.79
C PHE A 101 -2.02 -28.84 -9.78
N LEU A 102 -3.11 -28.96 -10.54
CA LEU A 102 -4.17 -27.96 -10.57
C LEU A 102 -4.90 -27.85 -9.22
N ARG A 103 -5.11 -28.97 -8.52
CA ARG A 103 -5.72 -28.98 -7.19
C ARG A 103 -4.85 -28.24 -6.17
N GLY A 104 -3.53 -28.48 -6.18
CA GLY A 104 -2.58 -27.77 -5.33
C GLY A 104 -2.51 -26.28 -5.63
N TYR A 105 -2.46 -25.90 -6.91
CA TYR A 105 -2.54 -24.51 -7.33
C TYR A 105 -3.85 -23.85 -6.86
N THR A 106 -4.99 -24.52 -7.05
CA THR A 106 -6.31 -24.00 -6.67
C THR A 106 -6.41 -23.80 -5.16
N LYS A 107 -5.88 -24.72 -4.34
CA LYS A 107 -5.80 -24.55 -2.89
C LYS A 107 -5.00 -23.29 -2.47
N CYS A 108 -3.97 -22.93 -3.23
CA CYS A 108 -3.15 -21.75 -2.94
C CYS A 108 -3.71 -20.45 -3.52
N CYS A 109 -4.34 -20.51 -4.69
CA CYS A 109 -4.58 -19.34 -5.55
C CYS A 109 -6.02 -19.13 -5.98
N ALA A 110 -6.95 -20.03 -5.64
CA ALA A 110 -8.36 -19.84 -5.98
C ALA A 110 -8.99 -18.70 -5.16
N ARG A 111 -10.08 -18.15 -5.70
CA ARG A 111 -10.92 -17.19 -4.99
C ARG A 111 -11.62 -17.90 -3.84
N THR A 112 -11.06 -17.78 -2.65
CA THR A 112 -11.58 -18.37 -1.41
C THR A 112 -11.81 -17.28 -0.37
N VAL A 113 -12.45 -17.64 0.74
CA VAL A 113 -12.67 -16.72 1.86
C VAL A 113 -11.31 -16.36 2.48
N ALA A 114 -11.10 -15.08 2.83
CA ALA A 114 -9.83 -14.61 3.39
C ALA A 114 -9.33 -15.46 4.58
N SER A 115 -10.24 -15.96 5.41
CA SER A 115 -9.94 -16.86 6.53
C SER A 115 -9.16 -18.11 6.10
N ALA A 116 -9.57 -18.74 5.00
CA ALA A 116 -8.91 -19.94 4.46
C ALA A 116 -7.51 -19.62 3.90
N LEU A 117 -7.36 -18.47 3.24
CA LEU A 117 -6.05 -18.01 2.76
C LEU A 117 -5.08 -17.76 3.93
N PHE A 118 -5.56 -17.15 5.02
CA PHE A 118 -4.77 -16.97 6.24
C PHE A 118 -4.38 -18.30 6.88
N ASN A 119 -5.29 -19.27 6.92
CA ASN A 119 -4.98 -20.61 7.41
C ASN A 119 -3.87 -21.26 6.57
N ASN A 120 -3.93 -21.14 5.25
CA ASN A 120 -2.88 -21.66 4.37
C ASN A 120 -1.53 -20.99 4.63
N LEU A 121 -1.49 -19.66 4.73
CA LEU A 121 -0.28 -18.91 5.06
C LEU A 121 0.30 -19.35 6.41
N PHE A 122 -0.52 -19.41 7.45
CA PHE A 122 -0.09 -19.80 8.80
C PHE A 122 0.35 -21.27 8.86
N ARG A 123 -0.28 -22.17 8.08
CA ARG A 123 0.14 -23.56 7.96
C ARG A 123 1.54 -23.66 7.36
N VAL A 124 1.80 -22.98 6.24
CA VAL A 124 3.14 -22.94 5.61
C VAL A 124 4.17 -22.45 6.62
N PHE A 125 3.90 -21.35 7.31
CA PHE A 125 4.81 -20.80 8.32
C PHE A 125 5.04 -21.78 9.49
N SER A 126 3.96 -22.34 10.06
CA SER A 126 4.02 -23.26 11.22
C SER A 126 4.75 -24.57 10.94
N VAL A 127 4.74 -25.06 9.70
CA VAL A 127 5.45 -26.30 9.31
C VAL A 127 6.90 -26.00 8.90
N THR A 128 7.15 -24.81 8.33
CA THR A 128 8.50 -24.41 7.90
C THR A 128 9.39 -24.08 9.09
N CYS A 129 8.86 -23.43 10.13
CA CYS A 129 9.65 -23.02 11.30
C CYS A 129 10.33 -24.20 12.03
N PRO A 130 9.63 -25.28 12.40
CA PRO A 130 10.27 -26.43 13.04
C PRO A 130 11.30 -27.12 12.14
N LYS A 131 11.09 -27.17 10.82
CA LYS A 131 12.08 -27.70 9.86
C LYS A 131 13.37 -26.88 9.87
N ALA A 132 13.28 -25.56 10.10
CA ALA A 132 14.41 -24.64 10.25
C ALA A 132 14.98 -24.55 11.68
N GLY A 133 14.46 -25.35 12.63
CA GLY A 133 14.91 -25.34 14.03
C GLY A 133 14.30 -24.21 14.89
N LEU A 134 13.26 -23.54 14.41
CA LEU A 134 12.55 -22.48 15.13
C LEU A 134 11.29 -23.03 15.83
N PRO A 135 11.12 -22.80 17.15
CA PRO A 135 9.93 -23.26 17.87
C PRO A 135 8.74 -22.35 17.55
N VAL A 136 7.65 -22.92 17.01
CA VAL A 136 6.37 -22.23 16.83
C VAL A 136 5.25 -23.13 17.35
N TYR A 137 4.39 -22.59 18.22
CA TYR A 137 3.38 -23.35 18.96
C TYR A 137 1.98 -23.19 18.35
N VAL A 138 1.85 -23.44 17.05
CA VAL A 138 0.57 -23.31 16.32
C VAL A 138 0.14 -24.67 15.81
N LYS A 139 -1.15 -24.99 15.98
CA LYS A 139 -1.75 -26.26 15.56
C LYS A 139 -3.03 -26.02 14.77
N PHE A 140 -3.29 -26.91 13.82
CA PHE A 140 -4.48 -26.90 12.96
C PHE A 140 -5.27 -28.18 13.15
N GLU A 141 -6.59 -28.05 13.34
CA GLU A 141 -7.52 -29.19 13.35
C GLU A 141 -7.90 -29.53 11.90
N LEU A 142 -7.57 -30.76 11.46
CA LEU A 142 -7.68 -31.21 10.06
C LEU A 142 -9.10 -31.68 9.66
N HIS A 143 -10.13 -31.30 10.40
CA HIS A 143 -11.45 -31.92 10.28
C HIS A 143 -12.43 -31.21 9.31
N ASP A 144 -12.15 -29.97 8.88
CA ASP A 144 -12.99 -29.22 7.93
C ASP A 144 -12.15 -28.31 7.00
N ASP A 145 -12.76 -27.90 5.87
CA ASP A 145 -12.22 -26.90 4.93
C ASP A 145 -11.89 -25.56 5.63
N ASP A 146 -12.58 -25.25 6.74
CA ASP A 146 -12.28 -24.15 7.66
C ASP A 146 -11.43 -24.64 8.85
N CYS A 147 -10.17 -25.01 8.58
CA CYS A 147 -9.23 -25.49 9.60
C CYS A 147 -9.14 -24.51 10.79
N LYS A 148 -9.58 -24.95 11.98
CA LYS A 148 -9.49 -24.14 13.19
C LYS A 148 -8.03 -24.02 13.63
N ILE A 149 -7.57 -22.79 13.86
CA ILE A 149 -6.24 -22.49 14.39
C ILE A 149 -6.25 -22.45 15.91
N SER A 150 -5.26 -23.08 16.53
CA SER A 150 -5.05 -23.11 17.98
C SER A 150 -3.57 -22.92 18.33
N GLY A 151 -3.29 -22.61 19.60
CA GLY A 151 -1.94 -22.33 20.08
C GLY A 151 -1.63 -20.82 20.15
N SER A 152 -0.35 -20.47 20.04
CA SER A 152 0.11 -19.09 20.26
C SER A 152 1.28 -18.69 19.35
N PHE A 153 1.40 -17.38 19.15
CA PHE A 153 2.55 -16.73 18.53
C PHE A 153 3.24 -15.82 19.54
N SER A 154 4.56 -15.79 19.53
CA SER A 154 5.32 -14.70 20.15
C SER A 154 5.37 -13.47 19.23
N PRO A 155 5.66 -12.26 19.75
CA PRO A 155 5.94 -11.09 18.91
C PRO A 155 7.04 -11.33 17.87
N ARG A 156 8.05 -12.14 18.22
CA ARG A 156 9.10 -12.58 17.29
C ARG A 156 8.56 -13.42 16.14
N ASP A 157 7.62 -14.32 16.41
CA ASP A 157 7.00 -15.14 15.36
C ASP A 157 6.17 -14.29 14.38
N ILE A 158 5.45 -13.29 14.90
CA ILE A 158 4.67 -12.35 14.09
C ILE A 158 5.60 -11.52 13.20
N LEU A 159 6.71 -11.01 13.76
CA LEU A 159 7.72 -10.28 13.00
C LEU A 159 8.28 -11.13 11.85
N MET A 160 8.67 -12.38 12.12
CA MET A 160 9.18 -13.29 11.09
C MET A 160 8.12 -13.60 10.03
N LEU A 161 6.88 -13.84 10.44
CA LEU A 161 5.76 -14.07 9.51
C LEU A 161 5.53 -12.87 8.58
N LEU A 162 5.55 -11.65 9.12
CA LEU A 162 5.43 -10.42 8.33
C LEU A 162 6.60 -10.28 7.34
N TRP A 163 7.84 -10.57 7.76
CA TRP A 163 8.99 -10.57 6.84
C TRP A 163 8.90 -11.66 5.76
N VAL A 164 8.37 -12.84 6.07
CA VAL A 164 8.09 -13.87 5.05
C VAL A 164 7.07 -13.34 4.03
N CYS A 165 5.99 -12.70 4.48
CA CYS A 165 4.99 -12.12 3.59
C CYS A 165 5.56 -10.96 2.75
N TRP A 166 6.41 -10.13 3.34
CA TRP A 166 7.16 -9.10 2.62
C TRP A 166 7.99 -9.70 1.49
N ILE A 167 8.76 -10.76 1.79
CA ILE A 167 9.59 -11.46 0.81
C ILE A 167 8.75 -12.06 -0.32
N PHE A 168 7.58 -12.63 -0.01
CA PHE A 168 6.63 -13.11 -1.03
C PHE A 168 6.17 -11.99 -1.97
N SER A 169 5.82 -10.82 -1.41
CA SER A 169 5.46 -9.66 -2.22
C SER A 169 6.63 -9.14 -3.06
N TRP A 170 7.82 -9.05 -2.48
CA TRP A 170 9.03 -8.62 -3.17
C TRP A 170 9.40 -9.54 -4.33
N ASP A 171 9.43 -10.85 -4.08
CA ASP A 171 9.81 -11.86 -5.07
C ASP A 171 8.81 -11.94 -6.22
N SER A 172 7.51 -11.90 -5.91
CA SER A 172 6.46 -11.90 -6.94
C SER A 172 6.51 -10.67 -7.85
N ARG A 173 6.97 -9.52 -7.35
CA ARG A 173 7.16 -8.31 -8.15
C ARG A 173 8.41 -8.36 -8.99
N ILE A 174 9.53 -8.80 -8.43
CA ILE A 174 10.78 -8.97 -9.20
C ILE A 174 10.56 -9.96 -10.34
N SER A 175 9.85 -11.06 -10.08
CA SER A 175 9.53 -12.06 -11.10
C SER A 175 8.66 -11.51 -12.24
N ARG A 176 7.92 -10.41 -12.02
CA ARG A 176 7.08 -9.75 -13.04
C ARG A 176 7.83 -8.64 -13.78
N SER A 177 8.78 -7.98 -13.12
CA SER A 177 9.60 -6.95 -13.75
C SER A 177 10.76 -7.62 -14.49
N ASN A 178 10.81 -7.54 -15.82
CA ASN A 178 11.91 -8.03 -16.67
C ASN A 178 13.29 -7.37 -16.39
N THR A 179 13.43 -6.65 -15.29
CA THR A 179 14.66 -6.04 -14.85
C THR A 179 15.58 -7.15 -14.36
N LEU A 180 16.56 -7.50 -15.20
CA LEU A 180 17.69 -8.35 -14.85
C LEU A 180 18.57 -7.65 -13.79
N LYS A 181 18.05 -7.45 -12.58
CA LYS A 181 18.90 -7.14 -11.43
C LYS A 181 19.46 -8.48 -10.94
N LYS A 182 20.78 -8.50 -10.74
CA LYS A 182 21.56 -9.60 -10.17
C LYS A 182 20.78 -10.18 -8.98
N LYS A 183 20.85 -11.50 -8.76
CA LYS A 183 20.59 -12.11 -7.43
C LYS A 183 21.19 -11.15 -6.38
N GLY A 184 20.38 -10.40 -5.65
CA GLY A 184 20.91 -9.17 -5.08
C GLY A 184 20.00 -8.55 -4.05
N GLU A 185 20.42 -8.73 -2.81
CA GLU A 185 20.08 -7.96 -1.61
C GLU A 185 18.59 -7.66 -1.39
N CYS A 186 17.92 -8.51 -0.60
CA CYS A 186 16.61 -8.19 -0.08
C CYS A 186 16.77 -7.35 1.20
N ARG A 187 16.11 -6.19 1.27
CA ARG A 187 16.03 -5.38 2.49
C ARG A 187 14.69 -5.60 3.18
N LEU A 188 14.74 -5.96 4.45
CA LEU A 188 13.60 -6.17 5.32
C LEU A 188 13.17 -4.84 5.95
N PRO A 189 11.92 -4.40 5.74
CA PRO A 189 11.44 -3.13 6.28
C PRO A 189 11.21 -3.22 7.79
N ASP A 190 11.21 -2.07 8.43
CA ASP A 190 10.66 -1.92 9.77
C ASP A 190 9.13 -2.14 9.76
N VAL A 191 8.68 -3.26 10.35
CA VAL A 191 7.27 -3.60 10.51
C VAL A 191 6.84 -3.66 11.98
N SER A 192 7.60 -3.04 12.89
CA SER A 192 7.30 -3.04 14.33
C SER A 192 5.91 -2.50 14.64
N HIS A 193 5.47 -1.47 13.92
CA HIS A 193 4.14 -0.88 14.05
C HIS A 193 2.99 -1.88 13.78
N LEU A 194 3.20 -2.86 12.89
CA LEU A 194 2.25 -3.95 12.65
C LEU A 194 2.30 -5.00 13.76
N VAL A 195 3.48 -5.31 14.31
CA VAL A 195 3.59 -6.24 15.44
C VAL A 195 2.93 -5.67 16.69
N LEU A 196 3.17 -4.38 16.99
CA LEU A 196 2.50 -3.68 18.09
C LEU A 196 0.98 -3.61 17.89
N SER A 197 0.51 -3.45 16.65
CA SER A 197 -0.92 -3.53 16.30
C SER A 197 -1.52 -4.90 16.62
N ALA A 198 -0.78 -5.98 16.31
CA ALA A 198 -1.21 -7.34 16.61
C ALA A 198 -1.26 -7.61 18.12
N ILE A 199 -0.28 -7.08 18.86
CA ILE A 199 -0.22 -7.13 20.32
C ILE A 199 -1.42 -6.41 20.93
N GLU A 200 -1.65 -5.15 20.57
CA GLU A 200 -2.72 -4.34 21.12
C GLU A 200 -4.10 -4.95 20.82
N SER A 201 -4.32 -5.43 19.59
CA SER A 201 -5.56 -6.12 19.23
C SER A 201 -5.76 -7.45 19.97
N SER A 202 -4.70 -8.02 20.54
CA SER A 202 -4.75 -9.30 21.26
C SER A 202 -4.74 -9.15 22.78
N ALA A 203 -4.40 -7.96 23.28
CA ALA A 203 -4.33 -7.65 24.69
C ALA A 203 -5.68 -7.92 25.38
N GLU A 204 -5.61 -8.52 26.57
CA GLU A 204 -6.74 -8.60 27.49
C GLU A 204 -6.64 -7.42 28.46
N ASP A 205 -7.78 -6.90 28.90
CA ASP A 205 -7.86 -5.77 29.84
C ASP A 205 -6.98 -6.05 31.07
N GLY A 206 -5.78 -5.47 31.13
CA GLY A 206 -4.85 -5.66 32.24
C GLY A 206 -3.34 -5.58 31.92
N HIS A 207 -2.92 -5.78 30.67
CA HIS A 207 -1.52 -5.56 30.26
C HIS A 207 -1.36 -4.19 29.58
N GLU A 208 -1.07 -3.15 30.37
CA GLU A 208 -0.65 -1.86 29.82
C GLU A 208 0.81 -1.94 29.33
N LEU A 209 0.98 -2.32 28.07
CA LEU A 209 2.28 -2.20 27.39
C LEU A 209 2.53 -0.73 27.03
N ASP A 210 3.73 -0.22 27.31
CA ASP A 210 4.13 1.09 26.82
C ASP A 210 4.51 1.00 25.32
N TYR A 211 3.56 1.32 24.45
CA TYR A 211 3.75 1.28 23.00
C TYR A 211 4.75 2.31 22.46
N TRP A 212 5.20 3.28 23.26
CA TRP A 212 6.07 4.36 22.79
C TRP A 212 7.54 3.96 22.72
N ASP A 213 8.01 3.18 23.71
CA ASP A 213 9.42 2.79 23.86
C ASP A 213 9.64 1.26 23.73
N SER A 214 8.62 0.52 23.31
CA SER A 214 8.69 -0.95 23.18
C SER A 214 9.56 -1.41 22.02
N VAL A 215 10.57 -2.25 22.33
CA VAL A 215 11.38 -2.94 21.33
C VAL A 215 10.80 -4.34 21.09
N VAL A 216 10.21 -4.56 19.91
CA VAL A 216 9.49 -5.80 19.57
C VAL A 216 10.32 -7.07 19.79
N THR A 217 11.63 -7.02 19.55
CA THR A 217 12.53 -8.17 19.70
C THR A 217 12.79 -8.57 21.16
N GLU A 218 12.49 -7.69 22.12
CA GLU A 218 12.70 -7.92 23.55
C GLU A 218 11.42 -8.40 24.26
N LEU A 219 10.28 -8.43 23.56
CA LEU A 219 9.00 -8.84 24.13
C LEU A 219 8.87 -10.37 24.16
N ASP A 220 8.75 -10.93 25.36
CA ASP A 220 8.64 -12.37 25.61
C ASP A 220 7.31 -12.74 26.27
N PHE A 221 6.23 -12.70 25.49
CA PHE A 221 4.91 -13.21 25.88
C PHE A 221 4.24 -13.90 24.70
N GLN A 222 3.14 -14.62 24.97
CA GLN A 222 2.44 -15.44 23.99
C GLN A 222 1.06 -14.85 23.68
N LEU A 223 0.75 -14.74 22.38
CA LEU A 223 -0.51 -14.22 21.87
C LEU A 223 -1.35 -15.36 21.27
N PRO A 224 -2.64 -15.49 21.62
CA PRO A 224 -3.49 -16.55 21.07
C PRO A 224 -3.59 -16.48 19.54
N ALA A 225 -3.32 -17.61 18.87
CA ALA A 225 -3.29 -17.66 17.40
C ALA A 225 -4.62 -17.24 16.75
N ALA A 226 -5.76 -17.53 17.41
CA ALA A 226 -7.08 -17.09 16.95
C ALA A 226 -7.24 -15.56 16.98
N LYS A 227 -6.65 -14.86 17.95
CA LYS A 227 -6.69 -13.38 18.03
C LYS A 227 -5.82 -12.76 16.92
N ILE A 228 -4.65 -13.36 16.65
CA ILE A 228 -3.78 -12.94 15.54
C ILE A 228 -4.47 -13.16 14.18
N HIS A 229 -5.16 -14.27 14.00
CA HIS A 229 -5.96 -14.53 12.80
C HIS A 229 -7.05 -13.47 12.60
N LEU A 230 -7.80 -13.15 13.67
CA LEU A 230 -8.82 -12.10 13.64
C LEU A 230 -8.23 -10.70 13.38
N TRP A 231 -7.10 -10.39 14.00
CA TRP A 231 -6.37 -9.14 13.75
C TRP A 231 -5.97 -9.02 12.28
N ALA A 232 -5.41 -10.08 11.70
CA ALA A 232 -4.96 -10.06 10.32
C ALA A 232 -6.12 -9.84 9.34
N LEU A 233 -7.26 -10.51 9.59
CA LEU A 233 -8.50 -10.33 8.81
C LEU A 233 -9.04 -8.89 8.88
N LYS A 234 -8.97 -8.25 10.05
CA LYS A 234 -9.54 -6.92 10.27
C LYS A 234 -8.60 -5.80 9.81
N THR A 235 -7.31 -5.92 10.10
CA THR A 235 -6.34 -4.82 9.99
C THR A 235 -5.54 -4.89 8.68
N VAL A 236 -5.16 -6.08 8.23
CA VAL A 236 -4.32 -6.31 7.05
C VAL A 236 -4.90 -7.43 6.17
N PRO A 237 -6.13 -7.28 5.65
CA PRO A 237 -6.88 -8.35 5.00
C PRO A 237 -6.17 -8.94 3.76
N HIS A 238 -5.24 -8.21 3.15
CA HIS A 238 -4.47 -8.65 1.98
C HIS A 238 -3.11 -9.28 2.31
N LEU A 239 -2.79 -9.51 3.59
CA LEU A 239 -1.53 -10.16 3.98
C LEU A 239 -1.42 -11.59 3.43
N ALA A 240 -2.51 -12.36 3.41
CA ALA A 240 -2.50 -13.69 2.82
C ALA A 240 -2.36 -13.67 1.29
N ASP A 241 -2.75 -12.56 0.64
CA ASP A 241 -2.60 -12.39 -0.81
C ASP A 241 -1.11 -12.37 -1.21
N CYS A 242 -0.18 -12.03 -0.29
CA CYS A 242 1.27 -12.14 -0.50
C CYS A 242 1.67 -13.57 -0.90
N PHE A 243 1.18 -14.58 -0.17
CA PHE A 243 1.46 -15.99 -0.45
C PHE A 243 0.85 -16.44 -1.78
N GLN A 244 -0.40 -16.07 -2.03
CA GLN A 244 -1.06 -16.35 -3.31
C GLN A 244 -0.28 -15.74 -4.49
N GLN A 245 0.14 -14.47 -4.39
CA GLN A 245 0.89 -13.78 -5.42
C GLN A 245 2.24 -14.44 -5.68
N PHE A 246 2.92 -14.91 -4.62
CA PHE A 246 4.16 -15.67 -4.72
C PHE A 246 3.99 -16.99 -5.45
N VAL A 247 3.04 -17.84 -5.04
CA VAL A 247 2.80 -19.14 -5.70
C VAL A 247 2.39 -18.93 -7.16
N HIS A 248 1.52 -17.97 -7.43
CA HIS A 248 1.11 -17.63 -8.78
C HIS A 248 2.29 -17.16 -9.64
N ALA A 249 3.12 -16.23 -9.14
CA ALA A 249 4.28 -15.74 -9.88
C ALA A 249 5.29 -16.87 -10.13
N ARG A 250 5.59 -17.70 -9.13
CA ARG A 250 6.56 -18.79 -9.26
C ARG A 250 6.13 -19.92 -10.17
N LEU A 251 4.84 -20.11 -10.41
CA LEU A 251 4.37 -21.12 -11.38
C LEU A 251 4.12 -20.51 -12.76
N CYS A 252 3.54 -19.31 -12.83
CA CYS A 252 3.10 -18.73 -14.10
C CYS A 252 4.18 -17.87 -14.79
N CYS A 253 5.13 -17.29 -14.04
CA CYS A 253 6.20 -16.44 -14.58
C CYS A 253 7.49 -17.20 -14.92
N LEU A 254 7.56 -18.53 -14.76
CA LEU A 254 8.72 -19.36 -15.15
C LEU A 254 9.11 -19.26 -16.63
N THR A 255 8.23 -18.67 -17.45
CA THR A 255 8.24 -18.86 -18.91
C THR A 255 8.41 -17.59 -19.73
N THR A 256 8.62 -16.44 -19.09
CA THR A 256 8.91 -15.15 -19.76
C THR A 256 10.39 -15.00 -20.17
N HIS A 257 11.23 -16.01 -19.92
CA HIS A 257 12.67 -15.98 -20.18
C HIS A 257 13.09 -16.42 -21.59
N GLU A 258 12.17 -16.80 -22.47
CA GLU A 258 12.45 -17.11 -23.89
C GLU A 258 11.85 -16.04 -24.80
N ASP A 259 12.51 -14.87 -24.95
CA ASP A 259 12.77 -14.27 -26.27
C ASP A 259 13.50 -12.90 -26.20
N LYS A 260 14.62 -12.85 -26.95
CA LYS A 260 15.30 -11.68 -27.56
C LYS A 260 15.89 -10.60 -26.63
N SER A 261 17.16 -10.83 -26.29
CA SER A 261 18.13 -9.84 -25.83
C SER A 261 18.55 -8.89 -26.96
N GLU A 262 18.30 -7.60 -26.81
CA GLU A 262 19.21 -6.54 -27.29
C GLU A 262 19.69 -5.74 -26.06
N PRO A 263 20.99 -5.40 -25.97
CA PRO A 263 21.52 -4.71 -24.80
C PRO A 263 21.17 -3.20 -24.85
N PRO A 264 20.67 -2.59 -23.77
CA PRO A 264 20.64 -1.14 -23.68
C PRO A 264 22.03 -0.61 -23.30
N CYS A 265 22.55 0.32 -24.10
CA CYS A 265 23.70 1.15 -23.73
C CYS A 265 23.38 1.92 -22.45
N SER A 266 24.15 1.69 -21.39
CA SER A 266 24.13 2.52 -20.18
C SER A 266 25.27 3.53 -20.25
N SER A 267 24.92 4.81 -20.09
CA SER A 267 25.89 5.86 -19.79
C SER A 267 26.15 5.87 -18.28
N SER A 268 27.38 5.58 -17.90
CA SER A 268 27.87 5.68 -16.54
C SER A 268 27.96 7.15 -16.10
N HIS A 269 27.08 7.57 -15.20
CA HIS A 269 27.37 8.70 -14.32
C HIS A 269 27.55 8.16 -12.90
N GLU A 270 28.81 8.07 -12.48
CA GLU A 270 29.15 7.95 -11.07
C GLU A 270 28.89 9.30 -10.41
N SER A 271 27.95 9.33 -9.48
CA SER A 271 27.84 10.40 -8.50
C SER A 271 27.83 9.77 -7.11
N SER A 272 29.00 9.84 -6.46
CA SER A 272 29.17 9.62 -5.03
C SER A 272 28.28 10.59 -4.26
N SER A 273 27.40 10.10 -3.39
CA SER A 273 26.71 10.93 -2.40
C SER A 273 27.06 10.47 -0.99
N SER A 274 27.89 11.27 -0.31
CA SER A 274 28.02 11.18 1.14
C SER A 274 26.88 11.96 1.79
N ALA A 275 26.10 11.24 2.61
CA ALA A 275 25.51 11.69 3.87
C ALA A 275 24.72 13.01 3.89
N ILE A 276 23.41 12.94 3.56
CA ILE A 276 22.29 13.35 4.43
C ILE A 276 21.10 12.44 4.03
N SER A 277 20.76 11.45 4.85
CA SER A 277 19.56 10.63 4.63
C SER A 277 18.34 11.49 4.99
N GLU A 278 17.74 12.19 4.02
CA GLU A 278 16.45 12.87 4.21
C GLU A 278 15.35 11.81 4.37
N THR A 279 15.09 11.40 5.62
CA THR A 279 14.11 10.35 5.92
C THR A 279 12.69 10.85 5.67
N THR A 280 12.00 10.26 4.70
CA THR A 280 10.57 10.45 4.44
C THR A 280 9.72 9.95 5.61
N LEU A 281 8.50 10.47 5.79
CA LEU A 281 7.53 9.86 6.72
C LEU A 281 7.00 8.53 6.18
N LEU A 282 6.83 8.45 4.85
CA LEU A 282 6.46 7.21 4.17
C LEU A 282 7.68 6.29 4.03
N THR A 283 7.94 5.49 5.06
CA THR A 283 8.93 4.41 5.04
C THR A 283 8.42 3.20 4.26
N ARG A 284 9.31 2.27 3.88
CA ARG A 284 8.90 1.03 3.19
C ARG A 284 7.89 0.22 4.00
N GLY A 285 8.12 0.11 5.30
CA GLY A 285 7.22 -0.61 6.22
C GLY A 285 5.84 0.03 6.29
N THR A 286 5.76 1.36 6.44
CA THR A 286 4.47 2.07 6.51
C THR A 286 3.72 2.06 5.18
N ALA A 287 4.43 2.24 4.05
CA ALA A 287 3.87 2.09 2.73
C ALA A 287 3.29 0.68 2.52
N TRP A 288 4.02 -0.34 2.98
CA TRP A 288 3.58 -1.73 2.88
C TRP A 288 2.34 -1.99 3.74
N ALA A 289 2.36 -1.54 5.00
CA ALA A 289 1.21 -1.67 5.91
C ALA A 289 -0.06 -1.05 5.31
N ILE A 290 0.03 0.15 4.74
CA ILE A 290 -1.09 0.79 4.03
C ILE A 290 -1.50 -0.06 2.81
N SER A 291 -0.54 -0.55 2.02
CA SER A 291 -0.82 -1.37 0.83
C SER A 291 -1.63 -2.63 1.14
N LEU A 292 -1.43 -3.24 2.32
CA LEU A 292 -2.17 -4.43 2.77
C LEU A 292 -3.66 -4.16 3.06
N THR A 293 -4.07 -2.89 3.05
CA THR A 293 -5.46 -2.45 3.25
C THR A 293 -6.16 -2.06 1.95
N LEU A 294 -5.43 -2.05 0.83
CA LEU A 294 -5.87 -1.49 -0.44
C LEU A 294 -5.95 -2.54 -1.55
N ARG A 295 -6.71 -2.22 -2.60
CA ARG A 295 -6.79 -2.99 -3.85
C ARG A 295 -6.77 -2.07 -5.07
N GLY A 296 -6.49 -2.65 -6.22
CA GLY A 296 -6.61 -1.97 -7.51
C GLY A 296 -5.50 -0.93 -7.76
N PRO A 297 -5.78 0.16 -8.48
CA PRO A 297 -4.75 1.11 -8.93
C PRO A 297 -3.97 1.78 -7.78
N ILE A 298 -4.64 2.12 -6.68
CA ILE A 298 -4.00 2.77 -5.53
C ILE A 298 -2.98 1.82 -4.88
N TYR A 299 -3.31 0.53 -4.78
CA TYR A 299 -2.36 -0.50 -4.32
C TYR A 299 -1.12 -0.56 -5.22
N GLU A 300 -1.28 -0.52 -6.54
CA GLU A 300 -0.12 -0.54 -7.44
C GLU A 300 0.75 0.71 -7.30
N GLU A 301 0.16 1.91 -7.15
CA GLU A 301 0.95 3.13 -6.95
C GLU A 301 1.69 3.15 -5.61
N ILE A 302 1.04 2.79 -4.49
CA ILE A 302 1.72 2.77 -3.19
C ILE A 302 2.78 1.66 -3.10
N SER A 303 2.58 0.55 -3.81
CA SER A 303 3.54 -0.54 -3.83
C SER A 303 4.88 -0.15 -4.46
N LYS A 304 4.90 0.84 -5.36
CA LYS A 304 6.15 1.40 -5.90
C LYS A 304 7.00 2.00 -4.78
N ALA A 305 6.39 2.69 -3.82
CA ALA A 305 7.10 3.23 -2.65
C ALA A 305 7.61 2.13 -1.71
N CYS A 306 6.96 0.95 -1.68
CA CYS A 306 7.41 -0.19 -0.88
C CYS A 306 8.70 -0.79 -1.44
N PHE A 307 8.73 -1.05 -2.75
CA PHE A 307 9.77 -1.85 -3.40
C PHE A 307 10.72 -1.03 -4.28
N ALA A 308 10.68 0.31 -4.18
CA ALA A 308 11.53 1.20 -4.96
C ALA A 308 13.01 0.82 -4.79
N SER A 309 13.65 0.64 -5.94
CA SER A 309 15.05 0.23 -6.01
C SER A 309 16.00 1.43 -6.05
N GLU A 310 15.49 2.61 -6.40
CA GLU A 310 16.23 3.88 -6.49
C GLU A 310 15.47 4.98 -5.73
N VAL A 311 16.22 5.90 -5.12
CA VAL A 311 15.68 7.04 -4.35
C VAL A 311 14.88 7.98 -5.27
N ASP A 312 15.24 8.06 -6.55
CA ASP A 312 14.59 8.92 -7.53
C ASP A 312 13.16 8.47 -7.87
N GLU A 313 12.88 7.16 -7.89
CA GLU A 313 11.53 6.63 -8.14
C GLU A 313 10.54 6.97 -7.01
N ILE A 314 11.03 7.05 -5.76
CA ILE A 314 10.22 7.43 -4.61
C ILE A 314 9.80 8.91 -4.74
N ASN A 315 10.70 9.77 -5.22
CA ASN A 315 10.48 11.21 -5.24
C ASN A 315 9.45 11.67 -6.28
N GLU A 316 9.18 10.89 -7.34
CA GLU A 316 8.23 11.28 -8.39
C GLU A 316 6.80 11.52 -7.86
N ASN A 317 6.39 10.70 -6.89
CA ASN A 317 5.05 10.71 -6.32
C ASN A 317 4.91 11.69 -5.14
N LEU A 318 6.01 12.20 -4.58
CA LEU A 318 5.96 13.20 -3.52
C LEU A 318 5.50 14.55 -4.11
N LEU A 319 4.39 15.08 -3.61
CA LEU A 319 3.82 16.36 -4.05
C LEU A 319 4.23 17.49 -3.13
N TYR A 320 4.27 17.24 -1.82
CA TYR A 320 4.57 18.25 -0.81
C TYR A 320 5.27 17.60 0.39
N ARG A 321 6.37 18.20 0.84
CA ARG A 321 6.98 18.01 2.16
C ARG A 321 7.17 19.36 2.84
N SER A 322 6.77 19.47 4.10
CA SER A 322 6.80 20.74 4.84
C SER A 322 8.21 21.25 5.16
N SER A 323 9.18 20.35 5.41
CA SER A 323 10.59 20.73 5.61
C SER A 323 11.28 21.26 4.35
N VAL A 324 10.81 20.86 3.16
CA VAL A 324 11.38 21.28 1.87
C VAL A 324 10.67 22.50 1.30
N HIS A 325 9.33 22.51 1.30
CA HIS A 325 8.54 23.59 0.68
C HIS A 325 8.08 24.67 1.66
N GLY A 326 8.32 24.48 2.96
CA GLY A 326 7.84 25.34 4.04
C GLY A 326 6.47 24.93 4.57
N LYS A 327 6.23 25.24 5.85
CA LYS A 327 4.95 25.04 6.55
C LYS A 327 3.92 26.08 6.13
N GLY A 328 2.65 25.70 6.25
CA GLY A 328 1.50 26.57 6.03
C GLY A 328 0.68 26.23 4.78
N LEU A 329 -0.61 26.52 4.88
CA LEU A 329 -1.65 26.13 3.94
C LEU A 329 -1.43 26.73 2.56
N ASN A 330 -0.93 27.96 2.47
CA ASN A 330 -0.60 28.60 1.19
C ASN A 330 0.53 27.87 0.44
N ARG A 331 1.57 27.42 1.17
CA ARG A 331 2.68 26.64 0.60
C ARG A 331 2.21 25.26 0.18
N PHE A 332 1.44 24.60 1.05
CA PHE A 332 0.78 23.35 0.74
C PHE A 332 -0.04 23.46 -0.57
N TRP A 333 -0.94 24.43 -0.66
CA TRP A 333 -1.82 24.60 -1.81
C TRP A 333 -1.07 24.76 -3.13
N SER A 334 -0.06 25.64 -3.17
CA SER A 334 0.75 25.86 -4.37
C SER A 334 1.44 24.60 -4.91
N ASN A 335 1.66 23.60 -4.06
CA ASN A 335 2.29 22.34 -4.45
C ASN A 335 1.29 21.27 -4.88
N ILE A 336 0.12 21.22 -4.24
CA ILE A 336 -0.87 20.15 -4.45
C ILE A 336 -1.97 20.51 -5.46
N GLU A 337 -2.17 21.81 -5.74
CA GLU A 337 -3.23 22.28 -6.64
C GLU A 337 -3.10 21.68 -8.05
N GLY A 338 -4.24 21.40 -8.67
CA GLY A 338 -4.35 20.78 -9.98
C GLY A 338 -4.10 19.26 -10.02
N TYR A 339 -3.78 18.62 -8.89
CA TYR A 339 -3.64 17.17 -8.82
C TYR A 339 -5.00 16.47 -8.72
N ASN A 340 -5.44 15.86 -9.83
CA ASN A 340 -6.74 15.23 -9.93
C ASN A 340 -6.64 13.70 -9.78
N GLY A 341 -6.28 13.23 -8.59
CA GLY A 341 -6.17 11.81 -8.28
C GLY A 341 -6.13 11.53 -6.76
N PRO A 342 -6.07 10.26 -6.35
CA PRO A 342 -5.95 9.90 -4.94
C PRO A 342 -4.68 10.47 -4.29
N LEU A 343 -4.79 10.90 -3.04
CA LEU A 343 -3.70 11.51 -2.26
C LEU A 343 -3.57 10.82 -0.91
N LEU A 344 -2.33 10.62 -0.45
CA LEU A 344 -2.01 10.22 0.91
C LEU A 344 -1.32 11.38 1.62
N LEU A 345 -2.01 11.98 2.59
CA LEU A 345 -1.44 12.98 3.51
C LEU A 345 -0.91 12.28 4.76
N LEU A 346 0.33 12.53 5.12
CA LEU A 346 0.96 12.04 6.35
C LEU A 346 1.28 13.21 7.26
N ILE A 347 1.00 13.05 8.55
CA ILE A 347 1.25 14.06 9.58
C ILE A 347 2.05 13.39 10.69
N ALA A 348 3.24 13.91 10.95
CA ALA A 348 3.99 13.59 12.16
C ALA A 348 3.81 14.73 13.16
N ALA A 349 3.44 14.40 14.39
CA ALA A 349 3.24 15.37 15.45
C ALA A 349 3.69 14.83 16.81
N CYS A 350 3.87 15.74 17.77
CA CYS A 350 4.11 15.41 19.16
C CYS A 350 3.30 16.33 20.07
N GLU A 351 2.84 15.79 21.18
CA GLU A 351 2.18 16.57 22.23
C GLU A 351 3.17 17.56 22.86
N GLU A 352 2.71 18.77 23.19
CA GLU A 352 3.59 19.83 23.71
C GLU A 352 4.22 19.46 25.06
N GLU A 353 3.45 18.75 25.92
CA GLU A 353 3.89 18.30 27.23
C GLU A 353 4.93 17.17 27.16
N ASN A 354 4.91 16.37 26.08
CA ASN A 354 5.77 15.21 25.93
C ASN A 354 6.36 15.07 24.53
N LYS A 355 7.36 15.91 24.25
CA LYS A 355 8.08 15.96 22.96
C LYS A 355 8.75 14.65 22.53
N ARG A 356 8.83 13.64 23.41
CA ARG A 356 9.36 12.31 23.07
C ARG A 356 8.32 11.41 22.40
N ARG A 357 7.04 11.61 22.68
CA ARG A 357 5.93 10.82 22.12
C ARG A 357 5.52 11.36 20.76
N ARG A 358 6.35 11.08 19.76
CA ARG A 358 6.04 11.36 18.36
C ARG A 358 5.15 10.26 17.82
N TRP A 359 4.06 10.66 17.17
CA TRP A 359 3.19 9.76 16.44
C TRP A 359 3.07 10.20 14.98
N ILE A 360 2.70 9.25 14.13
CA ILE A 360 2.48 9.48 12.70
C ILE A 360 1.10 8.96 12.35
N ILE A 361 0.30 9.81 11.72
CA ILE A 361 -1.02 9.49 11.20
C ILE A 361 -1.07 9.74 9.69
N GLY A 362 -2.03 9.12 9.03
CA GLY A 362 -2.27 9.30 7.59
C GLY A 362 -3.74 9.50 7.27
N ALA A 363 -4.01 10.21 6.18
CA ALA A 363 -5.31 10.33 5.56
C ALA A 363 -5.19 10.04 4.07
N LEU A 364 -5.86 8.98 3.61
CA LEU A 364 -5.98 8.64 2.19
C LEU A 364 -7.28 9.20 1.66
N THR A 365 -7.20 10.01 0.61
CA THR A 365 -8.34 10.55 -0.12
C THR A 365 -8.36 9.96 -1.52
N HIS A 366 -9.54 9.62 -2.05
CA HIS A 366 -9.65 9.08 -3.43
C HIS A 366 -9.78 10.17 -4.50
N GLN A 367 -9.56 11.43 -4.12
CA GLN A 367 -9.58 12.60 -5.00
C GLN A 367 -8.61 13.67 -4.47
N GLY A 368 -8.28 14.62 -5.35
CA GLY A 368 -7.47 15.78 -5.01
C GLY A 368 -8.14 16.71 -4.00
N PHE A 369 -7.35 17.61 -3.41
CA PHE A 369 -7.91 18.64 -2.54
C PHE A 369 -8.65 19.73 -3.35
N GLU A 370 -9.70 20.26 -2.75
CA GLU A 370 -10.53 21.32 -3.32
C GLU A 370 -10.72 22.43 -2.28
N ASN A 371 -10.59 23.69 -2.70
CA ASN A 371 -10.81 24.81 -1.78
C ASN A 371 -12.32 24.99 -1.61
N LYS A 372 -12.86 24.46 -0.51
CA LYS A 372 -14.30 24.43 -0.22
C LYS A 372 -14.55 24.78 1.24
N GLU A 373 -15.62 25.53 1.45
CA GLU A 373 -16.13 25.90 2.76
C GLU A 373 -16.98 24.81 3.43
N SER A 374 -17.11 23.64 2.79
CA SER A 374 -17.86 22.49 3.27
C SER A 374 -17.10 21.20 3.00
N PHE A 375 -17.46 20.14 3.74
CA PHE A 375 -16.89 18.82 3.51
C PHE A 375 -17.21 18.28 2.12
N TYR A 376 -16.25 17.57 1.55
CA TYR A 376 -16.35 16.91 0.25
C TYR A 376 -15.61 15.56 0.28
N GLY A 377 -15.65 14.85 -0.84
CA GLY A 377 -15.06 13.53 -1.00
C GLY A 377 -16.10 12.43 -1.11
N THR A 378 -15.71 11.34 -1.74
CA THR A 378 -16.57 10.15 -1.93
C THR A 378 -16.13 8.96 -1.09
N SER A 379 -14.82 8.86 -0.83
CA SER A 379 -14.20 7.75 -0.11
C SER A 379 -12.79 8.13 0.34
N GLY A 380 -12.33 7.43 1.38
CA GLY A 380 -11.00 7.60 1.96
C GLY A 380 -10.87 6.80 3.25
N ASN A 381 -9.66 6.74 3.79
CA ASN A 381 -9.32 6.04 5.03
C ASN A 381 -8.45 6.93 5.92
N LEU A 382 -8.57 6.76 7.24
CA LEU A 382 -7.59 7.29 8.19
C LEU A 382 -6.67 6.17 8.67
N TYR A 383 -5.43 6.54 8.98
CA TYR A 383 -4.42 5.61 9.45
C TYR A 383 -3.75 6.14 10.72
N ALA A 384 -3.61 5.28 11.73
CA ALA A 384 -2.53 5.38 12.71
C ALA A 384 -1.35 4.59 12.14
N LEU A 385 -0.17 5.19 12.02
CA LEU A 385 0.99 4.56 11.37
C LEU A 385 2.11 4.25 12.35
N SER A 386 2.32 5.12 13.33
CA SER A 386 3.37 4.96 14.34
C SER A 386 2.93 5.59 15.67
N PRO A 387 3.21 4.93 16.82
CA PRO A 387 3.95 3.68 16.94
C PRO A 387 3.12 2.41 16.65
N VAL A 388 1.79 2.50 16.69
CA VAL A 388 0.88 1.36 16.45
C VAL A 388 0.07 1.57 15.17
N PHE A 389 0.00 0.54 14.33
CA PHE A 389 -0.76 0.60 13.09
C PHE A 389 -2.26 0.36 13.27
N HIS A 390 -3.09 1.27 12.75
CA HIS A 390 -4.51 1.05 12.56
C HIS A 390 -4.97 1.58 11.21
N ALA A 391 -5.86 0.84 10.56
CA ALA A 391 -6.60 1.29 9.40
C ALA A 391 -8.06 1.55 9.79
N LEU A 392 -8.44 2.83 9.83
CA LEU A 392 -9.79 3.28 10.11
C LEU A 392 -10.50 3.54 8.78
N LEU A 393 -11.15 2.49 8.26
CA LEU A 393 -11.81 2.55 6.96
C LEU A 393 -13.07 3.43 7.01
N SER A 394 -13.56 3.87 5.85
CA SER A 394 -14.86 4.54 5.76
C SER A 394 -15.99 3.66 6.32
N SER A 395 -16.85 4.23 7.16
CA SER A 395 -17.97 3.52 7.80
C SER A 395 -19.22 3.46 6.90
N GLY A 396 -19.31 4.35 5.91
CA GLY A 396 -20.47 4.56 5.04
C GLY A 396 -21.64 5.33 5.67
N ARG A 397 -21.52 5.78 6.94
CA ARG A 397 -22.61 6.49 7.65
C ARG A 397 -22.68 7.98 7.33
N GLU A 398 -21.52 8.63 7.19
CA GLU A 398 -21.39 10.04 6.84
C GLU A 398 -20.43 10.21 5.66
N LYS A 399 -20.49 11.36 4.99
CA LYS A 399 -19.69 11.69 3.80
C LYS A 399 -18.69 12.82 4.05
N ASN A 400 -18.37 13.08 5.32
CA ASN A 400 -17.51 14.19 5.72
C ASN A 400 -16.04 13.76 5.66
N PHE A 401 -15.56 13.42 4.47
CA PHE A 401 -14.23 12.86 4.29
C PHE A 401 -13.14 13.92 4.44
N VAL A 402 -13.25 15.01 3.68
CA VAL A 402 -12.23 16.06 3.63
C VAL A 402 -12.87 17.43 3.74
N TYR A 403 -12.26 18.29 4.52
CA TYR A 403 -12.50 19.72 4.55
C TYR A 403 -11.19 20.42 4.24
N SER A 404 -11.18 21.37 3.31
CA SER A 404 -10.02 22.24 3.12
C SER A 404 -10.46 23.60 2.62
N HIS A 405 -10.16 24.63 3.39
CA HIS A 405 -10.58 25.99 3.13
C HIS A 405 -9.39 26.95 3.29
N LEU A 406 -9.10 27.71 2.24
CA LEU A 406 -8.17 28.84 2.25
C LEU A 406 -8.91 30.14 2.56
N HIS A 407 -8.21 31.11 3.14
CA HIS A 407 -8.75 32.47 3.32
C HIS A 407 -9.35 33.00 2.00
N PRO A 408 -10.56 33.61 2.05
CA PRO A 408 -11.12 34.29 0.89
C PRO A 408 -10.17 35.35 0.36
N THR A 409 -9.93 35.37 -0.95
CA THR A 409 -9.19 36.43 -1.65
C THR A 409 -10.06 37.69 -1.73
N GLY A 410 -10.25 38.35 -0.59
CA GLY A 410 -11.06 39.55 -0.44
C GLY A 410 -11.47 39.74 1.01
N ARG A 411 -11.13 40.89 1.61
CA ARG A 411 -11.53 41.25 2.97
C ARG A 411 -13.01 41.64 3.02
N VAL A 412 -13.90 40.67 2.85
CA VAL A 412 -15.30 40.81 3.24
C VAL A 412 -15.37 40.41 4.71
N TYR A 413 -15.75 41.33 5.58
CA TYR A 413 -15.93 41.04 6.99
C TYR A 413 -17.08 40.05 7.16
N GLU A 414 -16.76 38.82 7.57
CA GLU A 414 -17.74 37.84 8.02
C GLU A 414 -17.79 37.83 9.54
N ALA A 415 -18.99 37.93 10.11
CA ALA A 415 -19.18 37.94 11.57
C ALA A 415 -18.75 36.62 12.24
N HIS A 416 -18.75 35.51 11.48
CA HIS A 416 -18.32 34.18 11.93
C HIS A 416 -17.47 33.54 10.83
N PRO A 417 -16.16 33.88 10.76
CA PRO A 417 -15.29 33.34 9.73
C PRO A 417 -15.21 31.82 9.86
N LYS A 418 -15.27 31.13 8.72
CA LYS A 418 -15.14 29.68 8.67
C LYS A 418 -13.70 29.27 9.01
N PRO A 419 -13.50 28.08 9.63
CA PRO A 419 -12.16 27.66 10.06
C PRO A 419 -11.27 27.46 8.83
N VAL A 420 -10.06 28.03 8.87
CA VAL A 420 -9.10 27.90 7.77
C VAL A 420 -8.12 26.79 8.12
N GLY A 421 -7.93 25.85 7.20
CA GLY A 421 -7.13 24.66 7.47
C GLY A 421 -7.54 23.46 6.64
N VAL A 422 -7.02 22.30 7.03
CA VAL A 422 -7.35 21.00 6.44
C VAL A 422 -7.87 20.07 7.53
N ALA A 423 -8.98 19.39 7.27
CA ALA A 423 -9.60 18.50 8.22
C ALA A 423 -10.13 17.22 7.58
N PHE A 424 -10.29 16.19 8.40
CA PHE A 424 -10.82 14.89 8.02
C PHE A 424 -11.81 14.40 9.08
N GLY A 425 -12.94 13.83 8.64
CA GLY A 425 -13.93 13.21 9.51
C GLY A 425 -14.67 14.18 10.43
N GLY A 426 -15.78 13.72 11.00
CA GLY A 426 -16.60 14.52 11.92
C GLY A 426 -17.40 15.62 11.22
N SER A 427 -17.54 16.77 11.87
CA SER A 427 -18.32 17.92 11.38
C SER A 427 -17.57 19.22 11.67
N THR A 428 -17.93 20.33 11.02
CA THR A 428 -17.24 21.62 11.19
C THR A 428 -17.24 22.04 12.67
N GLY A 429 -16.05 22.30 13.21
CA GLY A 429 -15.78 22.57 14.62
C GLY A 429 -15.55 21.33 15.50
N ASN A 430 -15.90 20.13 15.02
CA ASN A 430 -15.75 18.85 15.71
C ASN A 430 -15.14 17.80 14.78
N GLU A 431 -14.12 18.19 14.03
CA GLU A 431 -13.43 17.32 13.09
C GLU A 431 -12.58 16.29 13.83
N ARG A 432 -12.45 15.10 13.24
CA ARG A 432 -11.63 14.01 13.80
C ARG A 432 -10.15 14.39 13.84
N ILE A 433 -9.69 14.98 12.74
CA ILE A 433 -8.35 15.56 12.57
C ILE A 433 -8.56 16.96 11.99
N PHE A 434 -7.95 17.99 12.59
CA PHE A 434 -7.93 19.34 12.06
C PHE A 434 -6.51 19.92 12.15
N MET A 435 -5.98 20.42 11.04
CA MET A 435 -4.69 21.10 10.96
C MET A 435 -4.90 22.56 10.60
N ASP A 436 -4.27 23.45 11.37
CA ASP A 436 -4.45 24.90 11.24
C ASP A 436 -3.80 25.49 9.98
N GLU A 437 -4.02 26.79 9.72
CA GLU A 437 -3.50 27.48 8.54
C GLU A 437 -1.96 27.46 8.46
N ASP A 438 -1.27 27.53 9.60
CA ASP A 438 0.19 27.62 9.62
C ASP A 438 0.88 26.25 9.60
N PHE A 439 0.11 25.16 9.65
CA PHE A 439 0.61 23.80 9.90
C PHE A 439 1.50 23.78 11.16
N GLY A 440 1.13 24.57 12.16
CA GLY A 440 1.80 24.66 13.44
C GLY A 440 1.20 23.67 14.43
N ARG A 441 -0.13 23.52 14.39
CA ARG A 441 -0.88 22.64 15.29
C ARG A 441 -1.83 21.73 14.54
N VAL A 442 -2.00 20.55 15.12
CA VAL A 442 -3.03 19.59 14.74
C VAL A 442 -3.87 19.25 15.97
N THR A 443 -5.19 19.27 15.81
CA THR A 443 -6.16 18.84 16.81
C THR A 443 -6.68 17.47 16.45
N ILE A 444 -6.57 16.52 17.38
CA ILE A 444 -7.08 15.16 17.23
C ILE A 444 -8.20 14.94 18.25
N ARG A 445 -9.40 14.61 17.79
CA ARG A 445 -10.58 14.38 18.65
C ARG A 445 -10.93 12.90 18.72
N HIS A 446 -11.58 12.45 19.80
CA HIS A 446 -12.02 11.06 19.98
C HIS A 446 -13.02 10.61 18.89
N HIS A 447 -13.06 9.31 18.55
CA HIS A 447 -13.79 8.82 17.38
C HIS A 447 -15.31 9.00 17.52
N ALA A 448 -15.82 9.22 18.72
CA ALA A 448 -17.23 9.47 18.98
C ALA A 448 -17.78 10.72 18.26
N VAL A 449 -16.92 11.69 17.90
CA VAL A 449 -17.33 12.88 17.13
C VAL A 449 -17.42 12.61 15.62
N ASP A 450 -16.97 11.44 15.17
CA ASP A 450 -16.80 11.10 13.77
C ASP A 450 -17.55 9.82 13.42
N LYS A 451 -18.50 9.93 12.48
CA LYS A 451 -19.18 8.77 11.91
C LYS A 451 -18.73 8.50 10.48
N THR A 452 -17.80 9.26 9.92
CA THR A 452 -17.30 9.02 8.56
C THR A 452 -16.36 7.82 8.53
N TYR A 453 -15.46 7.70 9.51
CA TYR A 453 -14.51 6.59 9.63
C TYR A 453 -14.89 5.60 10.74
N GLN A 454 -14.25 4.43 10.73
CA GLN A 454 -14.40 3.41 11.77
C GLN A 454 -13.87 3.90 13.14
N HIS A 455 -14.38 3.26 14.20
CA HIS A 455 -13.99 3.57 15.57
C HIS A 455 -12.56 3.08 15.83
N GLY A 456 -11.79 3.85 16.61
CA GLY A 456 -10.42 3.50 16.99
C GLY A 456 -9.66 4.70 17.54
N ALA A 457 -8.42 4.49 17.96
CA ALA A 457 -7.49 5.57 18.30
C ALA A 457 -6.59 5.89 17.10
N LEU A 458 -6.09 7.12 17.02
CA LEU A 458 -5.11 7.56 16.02
C LEU A 458 -3.68 7.52 16.56
N PHE A 459 -3.52 7.45 17.87
CA PHE A 459 -2.26 7.24 18.58
C PHE A 459 -2.54 6.58 19.95
N PRO A 460 -1.57 5.90 20.57
CA PRO A 460 -1.78 5.24 21.85
C PRO A 460 -2.22 6.23 22.94
N ASN A 461 -3.12 5.80 23.82
CA ASN A 461 -3.59 6.58 24.96
C ASN A 461 -4.27 7.93 24.61
N GLN A 462 -4.85 8.05 23.41
CA GLN A 462 -5.52 9.28 22.93
C GLN A 462 -6.62 9.82 23.88
N GLY A 463 -7.26 8.99 24.70
CA GLY A 463 -8.32 9.42 25.62
C GLY A 463 -9.57 9.99 24.93
N PHE A 464 -10.47 10.58 25.72
CA PHE A 464 -11.74 11.14 25.23
C PHE A 464 -11.69 12.63 24.87
N LEU A 465 -10.72 13.36 25.44
CA LEU A 465 -10.60 14.80 25.24
C LEU A 465 -9.87 15.11 23.91
N PRO A 466 -10.14 16.27 23.29
CA PRO A 466 -9.33 16.76 22.19
C PRO A 466 -7.87 16.91 22.62
N VAL A 467 -6.96 16.42 21.79
CA VAL A 467 -5.51 16.57 21.99
C VAL A 467 -4.98 17.53 20.93
N GLU A 468 -4.33 18.59 21.39
CA GLU A 468 -3.60 19.52 20.54
C GLU A 468 -2.11 19.12 20.53
N ALA A 469 -1.54 19.00 19.33
CA ALA A 469 -0.15 18.61 19.16
C ALA A 469 0.56 19.53 18.18
N SER A 470 1.85 19.73 18.42
CA SER A 470 2.74 20.46 17.51
C SER A 470 3.04 19.61 16.29
N VAL A 471 2.79 20.14 15.10
CA VAL A 471 3.09 19.46 13.83
C VAL A 471 4.59 19.52 13.57
N LEU A 472 5.22 18.37 13.42
CA LEU A 472 6.64 18.23 13.14
C LEU A 472 6.89 18.27 11.63
N GLU A 473 6.22 17.39 10.88
CA GLU A 473 6.40 17.21 9.44
C GLU A 473 5.05 16.84 8.79
N VAL A 474 4.83 17.33 7.57
CA VAL A 474 3.68 16.98 6.73
C VAL A 474 4.19 16.54 5.37
N GLU A 475 3.74 15.37 4.91
CA GLU A 475 4.02 14.88 3.55
C GLU A 475 2.72 14.61 2.80
N THR A 476 2.72 14.82 1.48
CA THR A 476 1.60 14.49 0.60
C THR A 476 2.09 13.75 -0.62
N TRP A 477 1.54 12.55 -0.82
CA TRP A 477 1.92 11.62 -1.86
C TRP A 477 0.78 11.44 -2.86
N GLY A 478 1.09 11.56 -4.15
CA GLY A 478 0.17 11.35 -5.25
C GLY A 478 0.08 9.87 -5.63
N LEU A 479 -1.13 9.31 -5.61
CA LEU A 479 -1.42 7.90 -5.91
C LEU A 479 -2.35 7.73 -7.12
N GLY A 480 -2.47 8.77 -7.96
CA GLY A 480 -3.19 8.75 -9.23
C GLY A 480 -2.36 8.35 -10.45
N GLY A 481 -1.10 7.97 -10.25
CA GLY A 481 -0.17 7.55 -11.30
C GLY A 481 0.25 8.66 -12.26
N ARG A 482 0.86 8.26 -13.39
CA ARG A 482 1.47 9.18 -14.36
C ARG A 482 0.46 10.15 -14.96
N THR A 483 -0.74 9.69 -15.29
CA THR A 483 -1.78 10.53 -15.90
C THR A 483 -2.18 11.70 -14.98
N ALA A 484 -2.38 11.46 -13.68
CA ALA A 484 -2.71 12.53 -12.74
C ALA A 484 -1.56 13.55 -12.62
N ARG A 485 -0.30 13.08 -12.70
CA ARG A 485 0.89 13.92 -12.64
C ARG A 485 1.09 14.76 -13.89
N GLU A 486 0.81 14.22 -15.07
CA GLU A 486 0.82 14.95 -16.35
C GLU A 486 -0.24 16.04 -16.37
N ILE A 487 -1.46 15.72 -15.92
CA ILE A 487 -2.55 16.70 -15.77
C ILE A 487 -2.12 17.84 -14.85
N GLN A 488 -1.59 17.52 -13.67
CA GLN A 488 -1.10 18.53 -12.73
C GLN A 488 0.02 19.39 -13.35
N SER A 489 0.97 18.76 -14.05
CA SER A 489 2.08 19.48 -14.68
C SER A 489 1.58 20.45 -15.76
N SER A 490 0.59 20.04 -16.55
CA SER A 490 -0.05 20.91 -17.55
C SER A 490 -0.80 22.07 -16.89
N TYR A 491 -1.45 21.83 -15.75
CA TYR A 491 -2.13 22.85 -14.96
C TYR A 491 -1.14 23.88 -14.42
N LYS A 492 -0.06 23.44 -13.76
CA LYS A 492 0.97 24.32 -13.20
C LYS A 492 1.64 25.19 -14.28
N LYS A 493 2.00 24.61 -15.42
CA LYS A 493 2.54 25.38 -16.56
C LYS A 493 1.59 26.46 -17.04
N ARG A 494 0.28 26.18 -17.06
CA ARG A 494 -0.74 27.16 -17.44
C ARG A 494 -0.81 28.30 -16.44
N GLU A 495 -0.82 28.00 -15.15
CA GLU A 495 -0.84 29.01 -14.08
C GLU A 495 0.45 29.86 -14.05
N GLU A 496 1.60 29.25 -14.31
CA GLU A 496 2.88 29.96 -14.46
C GLU A 496 2.83 30.93 -15.64
N LEU A 497 2.32 30.50 -16.81
CA LEU A 497 2.14 31.37 -17.97
C LEU A 497 1.21 32.54 -17.67
N PHE A 498 0.07 32.29 -17.00
CA PHE A 498 -0.84 33.38 -16.59
C PHE A 498 -0.21 34.32 -15.57
N THR A 499 0.57 33.79 -14.63
CA THR A 499 1.29 34.59 -13.64
C THR A 499 2.38 35.44 -14.29
N GLU A 500 3.13 34.88 -15.24
CA GLU A 500 4.12 35.63 -16.03
C GLU A 500 3.47 36.72 -16.89
N GLN A 501 2.35 36.41 -17.54
CA GLN A 501 1.59 37.40 -18.31
C GLN A 501 1.14 38.55 -17.40
N ARG A 502 0.60 38.25 -16.21
CA ARG A 502 0.22 39.26 -15.20
C ARG A 502 1.41 40.06 -14.68
N ARG A 503 2.59 39.45 -14.53
CA ARG A 503 3.84 40.14 -14.13
C ARG A 503 4.42 41.01 -15.25
N LYS A 504 4.26 40.60 -16.51
CA LYS A 504 4.72 41.32 -17.71
C LYS A 504 3.72 42.38 -18.20
N VAL A 505 2.64 42.63 -17.47
CA VAL A 505 1.74 43.76 -17.74
C VAL A 505 2.52 45.06 -17.57
N ASP A 506 2.88 45.66 -18.70
CA ASP A 506 3.55 46.94 -18.77
C ASP A 506 2.57 48.04 -18.29
N LEU A 507 2.94 48.76 -17.23
CA LEU A 507 2.20 49.94 -16.74
C LEU A 507 2.00 51.01 -17.84
N LYS A 508 2.82 50.99 -18.90
CA LYS A 508 2.70 51.88 -20.06
C LYS A 508 1.53 51.52 -20.98
N THR A 509 1.16 50.25 -21.08
CA THR A 509 0.02 49.80 -21.90
C THR A 509 -1.33 50.19 -21.27
N PHE A 510 -1.33 50.43 -19.95
CA PHE A 510 -2.50 50.92 -19.20
C PHE A 510 -2.64 52.46 -19.19
N ALA A 511 -1.74 53.20 -19.84
CA ALA A 511 -1.89 54.66 -19.95
C ALA A 511 -3.02 55.08 -20.90
N ASN A 512 -3.48 54.18 -21.77
CA ASN A 512 -4.63 54.40 -22.65
C ASN A 512 -5.76 53.41 -22.29
N TRP A 513 -6.76 53.91 -21.57
CA TRP A 513 -8.01 53.20 -21.25
C TRP A 513 -8.70 52.62 -22.51
N GLU A 514 -8.45 53.21 -23.68
CA GLU A 514 -8.95 52.78 -24.99
C GLU A 514 -8.58 51.32 -25.35
N ASP A 515 -7.41 50.83 -24.93
CA ASP A 515 -6.87 49.51 -25.30
C ASP A 515 -6.93 48.49 -24.15
N SER A 516 -7.62 48.82 -23.04
CA SER A 516 -7.73 47.91 -21.90
C SER A 516 -8.65 46.71 -22.22
N PRO A 517 -8.25 45.47 -21.85
CA PRO A 517 -9.10 44.28 -21.98
C PRO A 517 -10.47 44.43 -21.29
N GLU A 518 -10.53 45.22 -20.22
CA GLU A 518 -11.76 45.47 -19.46
C GLU A 518 -12.75 46.37 -20.22
N LYS A 519 -12.25 47.38 -20.94
CA LYS A 519 -13.08 48.21 -21.84
C LYS A 519 -13.58 47.37 -23.01
N MET A 520 -12.74 46.53 -23.59
CA MET A 520 -13.13 45.62 -24.67
C MET A 520 -14.25 44.65 -24.23
N MET A 521 -14.17 44.11 -23.01
CA MET A 521 -15.23 43.28 -22.44
C MET A 521 -16.52 44.06 -22.13
N MET A 522 -16.41 45.30 -21.63
CA MET A 522 -17.57 46.19 -21.41
C MET A 522 -18.24 46.61 -22.73
N ASP A 523 -17.48 46.92 -23.77
CA ASP A 523 -17.99 47.29 -25.10
C ASP A 523 -18.68 46.09 -25.78
N MET A 524 -18.14 44.88 -25.62
CA MET A 524 -18.78 43.64 -26.10
C MET A 524 -20.10 43.33 -25.36
N MET A 525 -20.17 43.57 -24.05
CA MET A 525 -21.41 43.37 -23.28
C MET A 525 -22.45 44.43 -23.56
N SER A 526 -22.03 45.66 -23.90
CA SER A 526 -22.94 46.77 -24.17
C SER A 526 -23.47 46.81 -25.60
N ASN A 527 -22.78 46.21 -26.58
CA ASN A 527 -23.26 46.09 -27.97
C ASN A 527 -22.87 44.76 -28.65
N PRO A 528 -23.60 43.66 -28.38
CA PRO A 528 -23.25 42.31 -28.84
C PRO A 528 -23.34 42.08 -30.37
N ASN A 529 -23.87 43.04 -31.14
CA ASN A 529 -24.03 42.93 -32.61
C ASN A 529 -23.01 43.76 -33.41
N THR A 530 -22.02 44.38 -32.76
CA THR A 530 -21.02 45.18 -33.47
C THR A 530 -19.93 44.30 -34.08
N VAL A 531 -20.00 44.10 -35.41
CA VAL A 531 -18.98 43.39 -36.17
C VAL A 531 -17.76 44.29 -36.36
N ARG A 532 -16.66 44.02 -35.65
CA ARG A 532 -15.35 44.59 -35.99
C ARG A 532 -14.59 43.59 -36.86
N ARG A 533 -14.31 43.98 -38.10
CA ARG A 533 -13.35 43.26 -38.96
C ARG A 533 -11.95 43.55 -38.45
N GLU A 534 -11.18 42.50 -38.21
CA GLU A 534 -9.72 42.61 -38.04
C GLU A 534 -9.12 43.01 -39.38
N ASP A 535 -8.61 44.23 -39.48
CA ASP A 535 -7.60 44.54 -40.49
C ASP A 535 -6.24 44.03 -39.97
N ARG A 536 -5.62 43.18 -40.78
CA ARG A 536 -4.44 42.35 -40.50
C ARG A 536 -3.21 43.09 -40.00
#